data_AF-A0A849C6X6-F1
#
_entry.id   AF-A0A849C6X6-F1
#
_cell.length_a   1.000
_cell.length_b   1.000
_cell.length_c   1.000
_cell.angle_alpha   90.00
_cell.angle_beta   90.00
_cell.angle_gamma   90.00
#
_symmetry.space_group_name_H-M   'P 1'
#
loop_
_entity.id
_entity.type
_entity.pdbx_description
1 polymer ?
#
loop_
_entity_poly.entity_id
_entity_poly.type
_entity_poly.pdbx_seq_one_letter_code
_entity_poly.pdbx_strand_id
1 'polypeptide(L)'
;MPNFSKRAATPGPQLADRRAHWHRGRTVASEWARGRGGTICTRWIGWAHADTDNFGVAEHVLWPIHHGILYYPGMDVLPPFLAHGTIGVDSERFDAIADDLRKHLSALDTVAPIAYRPQGGGDYDRSLRLRPGLESAGATGFDLHSRTDS
;
A
#
# COMPACT_ATOMS: atom_id res chain seq x y z
N MET A 1 -32.07 15.80 -38.00
CA MET A 1 -31.27 15.02 -37.02
C MET A 1 -30.26 14.19 -37.79
N PRO A 2 -28.94 14.30 -37.53
CA PRO A 2 -27.92 13.43 -38.14
C PRO A 2 -27.79 12.09 -37.38
N ASN A 3 -27.15 11.11 -38.01
CA ASN A 3 -27.20 9.68 -37.63
C ASN A 3 -25.88 9.19 -36.97
N PHE A 4 -25.97 8.27 -36.01
CA PHE A 4 -24.81 7.67 -35.34
C PHE A 4 -24.29 6.44 -36.10
N SER A 5 -23.14 6.58 -36.76
CA SER A 5 -22.43 5.45 -37.37
C SER A 5 -21.55 4.73 -36.36
N LYS A 6 -21.71 3.40 -36.23
CA LYS A 6 -20.83 2.57 -35.39
C LYS A 6 -19.49 2.33 -36.09
N ARG A 7 -18.39 2.82 -35.51
CA ARG A 7 -17.05 2.30 -35.86
C ARG A 7 -16.83 0.96 -35.17
N ALA A 8 -16.35 -0.03 -35.92
CA ALA A 8 -15.87 -1.28 -35.34
C ALA A 8 -14.52 -1.08 -34.64
N ALA A 9 -14.28 -1.80 -33.54
CA ALA A 9 -13.00 -1.82 -32.86
C ALA A 9 -12.07 -2.87 -33.47
N THR A 10 -10.80 -2.53 -33.66
CA THR A 10 -9.76 -3.44 -34.15
C THR A 10 -9.49 -4.55 -33.12
N PRO A 11 -9.28 -5.82 -33.52
CA PRO A 11 -8.88 -6.88 -32.59
C PRO A 11 -7.53 -6.58 -31.92
N GLY A 12 -7.43 -6.86 -30.62
CA GLY A 12 -6.16 -6.83 -29.89
C GLY A 12 -5.22 -7.97 -30.28
N PRO A 13 -3.91 -7.88 -29.95
CA PRO A 13 -2.91 -8.87 -30.33
C PRO A 13 -3.18 -10.25 -29.72
N GLN A 14 -2.75 -11.28 -30.45
CA GLN A 14 -3.17 -12.67 -30.24
C GLN A 14 -2.39 -13.38 -29.12
N LEU A 15 -3.04 -14.36 -28.46
CA LEU A 15 -2.70 -14.92 -27.14
C LEU A 15 -1.31 -15.61 -26.96
N ALA A 16 -0.47 -15.64 -27.99
CA ALA A 16 0.72 -16.51 -28.06
C ALA A 16 1.93 -16.02 -27.23
N ASP A 17 2.12 -14.70 -27.09
CA ASP A 17 3.36 -14.11 -26.55
C ASP A 17 3.49 -14.19 -25.00
N ARG A 18 2.58 -14.90 -24.34
CA ARG A 18 2.49 -14.93 -22.87
C ARG A 18 3.57 -15.76 -22.16
N ARG A 19 4.51 -16.38 -22.88
CA ARG A 19 5.58 -17.21 -22.28
C ARG A 19 6.82 -16.43 -21.84
N ALA A 20 7.06 -15.21 -22.34
CA ALA A 20 8.25 -14.42 -22.00
C ALA A 20 8.12 -13.59 -20.69
N HIS A 21 6.93 -13.46 -20.12
CA HIS A 21 6.61 -12.53 -19.02
C HIS A 21 7.21 -12.90 -17.63
N TRP A 22 8.02 -13.96 -17.50
CA TRP A 22 8.47 -14.50 -16.21
C TRP A 22 9.65 -13.76 -15.55
N HIS A 23 10.21 -12.72 -16.18
CA HIS A 23 11.42 -12.03 -15.72
C HIS A 23 11.24 -10.53 -15.46
N ARG A 24 10.50 -10.20 -14.39
CA ARG A 24 10.72 -9.08 -13.44
C ARG A 24 9.66 -9.14 -12.32
N GLY A 25 10.02 -8.74 -11.10
CA GLY A 25 9.23 -8.98 -9.89
C GLY A 25 7.88 -8.24 -9.80
N ARG A 26 7.07 -8.61 -8.80
CA ARG A 26 5.63 -8.28 -8.60
C ARG A 26 4.66 -9.11 -9.48
N THR A 27 4.64 -10.42 -9.22
CA THR A 27 3.65 -11.37 -9.75
C THR A 27 2.22 -11.02 -9.30
N VAL A 28 1.23 -11.32 -10.16
CA VAL A 28 -0.20 -10.97 -10.05
C VAL A 28 -0.55 -9.49 -9.84
N ALA A 29 0.41 -8.58 -10.05
CA ALA A 29 0.09 -7.16 -10.21
C ALA A 29 -0.84 -6.94 -11.41
N SER A 30 -2.04 -6.42 -11.18
CA SER A 30 -2.99 -6.10 -12.24
C SER A 30 -2.49 -4.91 -13.06
N GLU A 31 -2.70 -4.93 -14.38
CA GLU A 31 -2.09 -3.94 -15.27
C GLU A 31 -2.59 -2.51 -15.03
N TRP A 32 -3.81 -2.35 -14.49
CA TRP A 32 -4.34 -1.04 -14.08
C TRP A 32 -3.70 -0.52 -12.78
N ALA A 33 -3.41 -1.38 -11.80
CA ALA A 33 -2.92 -0.95 -10.48
C ALA A 33 -1.43 -0.61 -10.46
N ARG A 34 -0.64 -1.21 -11.36
CA ARG A 34 0.83 -1.06 -11.42
C ARG A 34 1.23 0.40 -11.60
N GLY A 35 1.92 0.97 -10.61
CA GLY A 35 2.38 2.37 -10.65
C GLY A 35 1.32 3.40 -10.27
N ARG A 36 0.16 2.99 -9.74
CA ARG A 36 -0.68 3.90 -8.96
C ARG A 36 -0.21 3.93 -7.53
N GLY A 37 0.03 5.15 -7.03
CA GLY A 37 0.10 5.41 -5.59
C GLY A 37 -1.26 5.12 -4.94
N GLY A 38 -1.23 4.58 -3.72
CA GLY A 38 -2.43 4.36 -2.91
C GLY A 38 -2.17 4.69 -1.44
N THR A 39 -2.98 5.58 -0.85
CA THR A 39 -2.99 5.86 0.59
C THR A 39 -4.38 5.59 1.16
N ILE A 40 -4.46 5.34 2.47
CA ILE A 40 -5.71 5.29 3.22
C ILE A 40 -5.64 6.33 4.34
N CYS A 41 -6.68 7.15 4.43
CA CYS A 41 -6.90 8.04 5.56
C CYS A 41 -7.84 7.34 6.55
N THR A 42 -7.31 6.93 7.70
CA THR A 42 -8.04 6.15 8.71
C THR A 42 -8.26 6.98 9.97
N ARG A 43 -9.51 7.03 10.43
CA ARG A 43 -9.85 7.52 11.77
C ARG A 43 -9.38 6.49 12.80
N TRP A 44 -8.39 6.83 13.63
CA TRP A 44 -7.94 5.99 14.72
C TRP A 44 -8.71 6.32 16.00
N ILE A 45 -9.07 5.29 16.77
CA ILE A 45 -9.84 5.42 18.02
C ILE A 45 -8.92 5.40 19.24
N GLY A 46 -7.71 4.84 19.10
CA GLY A 46 -6.67 4.86 20.12
C GLY A 46 -5.98 6.23 20.29
N TRP A 47 -5.06 6.27 21.24
CA TRP A 47 -4.24 7.44 21.55
C TRP A 47 -2.95 7.44 20.72
N ALA A 48 -2.02 8.36 20.99
CA ALA A 48 -0.75 8.44 20.26
C ALA A 48 0.33 7.44 20.75
N HIS A 49 0.02 6.65 21.78
CA HIS A 49 0.95 5.69 22.40
C HIS A 49 0.83 4.32 21.70
N ALA A 50 1.28 4.27 20.45
CA ALA A 50 1.00 3.16 19.52
C ALA A 50 1.53 1.78 19.97
N ASP A 51 2.47 1.74 20.91
CA ASP A 51 3.06 0.52 21.48
C ASP A 51 2.26 -0.07 22.66
N THR A 52 1.39 0.73 23.28
CA THR A 52 0.74 0.43 24.56
C THR A 52 -0.80 0.54 24.53
N ASP A 53 -1.37 1.02 23.43
CA ASP A 53 -2.81 1.03 23.17
C ASP A 53 -3.39 -0.40 23.10
N ASN A 54 -4.62 -0.59 23.62
CA ASN A 54 -5.36 -1.86 23.54
C ASN A 54 -5.67 -2.32 22.09
N PHE A 55 -5.54 -1.42 21.11
CA PHE A 55 -5.68 -1.76 19.69
C PHE A 55 -4.36 -2.21 19.04
N GLY A 56 -3.23 -2.11 19.75
CA GLY A 56 -1.89 -2.37 19.24
C GLY A 56 -1.39 -1.33 18.24
N VAL A 57 -0.21 -1.60 17.67
CA VAL A 57 0.46 -0.77 16.66
C VAL A 57 -0.43 -0.65 15.42
N ALA A 58 -0.70 0.58 14.98
CA ALA A 58 -1.68 0.86 13.93
C ALA A 58 -1.30 0.23 12.58
N GLU A 59 -0.01 0.18 12.28
CA GLU A 59 0.60 -0.46 11.11
C GLU A 59 0.30 -1.96 11.06
N HIS A 60 0.23 -2.63 12.22
CA HIS A 60 -0.10 -4.07 12.31
C HIS A 60 -1.58 -4.34 12.09
N VAL A 61 -2.46 -3.44 12.55
CA VAL A 61 -3.91 -3.51 12.30
C VAL A 61 -4.25 -3.20 10.83
N LEU A 62 -3.56 -2.24 10.22
CA LEU A 62 -3.72 -1.89 8.81
C LEU A 62 -3.03 -2.88 7.85
N TRP A 63 -2.14 -3.75 8.36
CA TRP A 63 -1.34 -4.68 7.57
C TRP A 63 -2.14 -5.50 6.54
N PRO A 64 -3.29 -6.14 6.88
CA PRO A 64 -4.03 -6.96 5.91
C PRO A 64 -4.58 -6.15 4.74
N ILE A 65 -4.87 -4.85 4.96
CA ILE A 65 -5.38 -3.94 3.94
C ILE A 65 -4.20 -3.41 3.09
N HIS A 66 -3.17 -2.86 3.73
CA HIS A 66 -2.02 -2.27 3.03
C HIS A 66 -1.25 -3.31 2.23
N HIS A 67 -0.84 -4.42 2.86
CA HIS A 67 -0.10 -5.47 2.18
C HIS A 67 -1.01 -6.37 1.33
N GLY A 68 -2.15 -6.80 1.87
CA GLY A 68 -3.02 -7.80 1.24
C GLY A 68 -3.99 -7.29 0.18
N ILE A 69 -4.44 -6.02 0.26
CA ILE A 69 -5.44 -5.46 -0.66
C ILE A 69 -4.83 -4.42 -1.60
N LEU A 70 -3.89 -3.59 -1.15
CA LEU A 70 -3.27 -2.54 -2.00
C LEU A 70 -1.96 -3.01 -2.67
N TYR A 71 -0.99 -3.47 -1.89
CA TYR A 71 0.32 -3.85 -2.41
C TYR A 71 0.29 -5.14 -3.25
N TYR A 72 -0.46 -6.16 -2.83
CA TYR A 72 -0.58 -7.44 -3.54
C TYR A 72 -0.99 -7.31 -5.03
N PRO A 73 -2.04 -6.55 -5.42
CA PRO A 73 -2.35 -6.29 -6.83
C PRO A 73 -1.43 -5.25 -7.51
N GLY A 74 -0.39 -4.77 -6.84
CA GLY A 74 0.72 -4.02 -7.43
C GLY A 74 0.68 -2.49 -7.29
N MET A 75 -0.08 -1.93 -6.34
CA MET A 75 0.00 -0.51 -6.02
C MET A 75 1.28 -0.19 -5.24
N ASP A 76 1.77 1.04 -5.39
CA ASP A 76 2.83 1.59 -4.57
C ASP A 76 2.17 2.26 -3.35
N VAL A 77 2.19 1.59 -2.20
CA VAL A 77 1.38 1.93 -1.02
C VAL A 77 2.09 2.99 -0.18
N LEU A 78 1.44 4.12 0.06
CA LEU A 78 1.97 5.20 0.89
C LEU A 78 1.68 4.95 2.39
N PRO A 79 2.45 5.54 3.31
CA PRO A 79 2.11 5.62 4.73
C PRO A 79 0.67 6.12 4.95
N PRO A 80 -0.09 5.54 5.90
CA PRO A 80 -1.46 5.95 6.18
C PRO A 80 -1.50 7.31 6.88
N PHE A 81 -2.57 8.06 6.67
CA PHE A 81 -2.90 9.19 7.54
C PHE A 81 -3.75 8.69 8.71
N LEU A 82 -3.25 8.84 9.95
CA LEU A 82 -3.90 8.39 11.18
C LEU A 82 -4.37 9.60 12.01
N ALA A 83 -5.68 9.75 12.17
CA ALA A 83 -6.26 10.78 13.02
C ALA A 83 -6.61 10.20 14.41
N HIS A 84 -5.82 10.52 15.44
CA HIS A 84 -5.96 10.04 16.82
C HIS A 84 -6.80 10.98 17.70
N GLY A 85 -7.47 10.43 18.73
CA GLY A 85 -8.24 11.21 19.70
C GLY A 85 -9.43 11.95 19.09
N THR A 86 -10.17 11.29 18.19
CA THR A 86 -11.16 11.93 17.31
C THR A 86 -12.60 11.90 17.84
N ILE A 87 -12.82 11.44 19.07
CA ILE A 87 -14.12 11.40 19.75
C ILE A 87 -14.30 12.71 20.54
N GLY A 88 -15.42 13.41 20.34
CA GLY A 88 -15.73 14.63 21.09
C GLY A 88 -14.84 15.84 20.77
N VAL A 89 -14.20 15.87 19.59
CA VAL A 89 -13.33 16.99 19.18
C VAL A 89 -14.10 18.31 19.04
N ASP A 90 -13.50 19.38 19.55
CA ASP A 90 -13.90 20.76 19.32
C ASP A 90 -13.44 21.27 17.94
N SER A 91 -13.74 22.54 17.63
CA SER A 91 -13.38 23.18 16.37
C SER A 91 -11.88 23.39 16.19
N GLU A 92 -11.13 23.72 17.24
CA GLU A 92 -9.68 23.96 17.16
C GLU A 92 -8.94 22.66 16.84
N ARG A 93 -9.31 21.57 17.53
CA ARG A 93 -8.80 20.22 17.26
C ARG A 93 -9.24 19.70 15.89
N PHE A 94 -10.46 20.02 15.44
CA PHE A 94 -10.91 19.67 14.09
C PHE A 94 -10.10 20.38 13.00
N ASP A 95 -9.91 21.69 13.12
CA ASP A 95 -9.17 22.49 12.12
C ASP A 95 -7.69 22.07 12.06
N ALA A 96 -7.06 21.76 13.20
CA ALA A 96 -5.72 21.19 13.24
C ALA A 96 -5.61 19.85 12.49
N ILE A 97 -6.55 18.92 12.72
CA ILE A 97 -6.60 17.63 11.99
C ILE A 97 -6.85 17.85 10.49
N ALA A 98 -7.69 18.84 10.14
CA ALA A 98 -7.95 19.18 8.75
C ALA A 98 -6.71 19.77 8.05
N ASP A 99 -5.91 20.58 8.75
CA ASP A 99 -4.64 21.09 8.24
C ASP A 99 -3.57 20.01 8.10
N ASP A 100 -3.47 19.08 9.05
CA ASP A 100 -2.54 17.94 8.91
C ASP A 100 -2.95 17.00 7.76
N LEU A 101 -4.25 16.79 7.55
CA LEU A 101 -4.75 16.09 6.36
C LEU A 101 -4.44 16.85 5.07
N ARG A 102 -4.61 18.18 5.03
CA ARG A 102 -4.24 19.03 3.87
C ARG A 102 -2.74 18.88 3.55
N LYS A 103 -1.86 18.94 4.56
CA LYS A 103 -0.41 18.73 4.41
C LYS A 103 -0.08 17.35 3.84
N HIS A 104 -0.69 16.28 4.37
CA HIS A 104 -0.50 14.91 3.88
C HIS A 104 -0.95 14.77 2.42
N LEU A 105 -2.14 15.26 2.08
CA LEU A 105 -2.68 15.22 0.72
C LEU A 105 -1.86 16.07 -0.27
N SER A 106 -1.27 17.17 0.16
CA SER A 106 -0.35 17.99 -0.65
C SER A 106 1.03 17.35 -0.86
N ALA A 107 1.40 16.33 -0.08
CA ALA A 107 2.71 15.67 -0.15
C ALA A 107 2.71 14.35 -0.95
N LEU A 108 1.54 13.83 -1.38
CA LEU A 108 1.39 12.47 -1.93
C LEU A 108 2.34 12.13 -3.09
N ASP A 109 2.64 13.08 -3.98
CA ASP A 109 3.56 12.89 -5.11
C ASP A 109 5.05 12.84 -4.71
N THR A 110 5.35 13.11 -3.43
CA THR A 110 6.72 13.20 -2.87
C THR A 110 6.99 12.23 -1.72
N VAL A 111 5.94 11.69 -1.08
CA VAL A 111 6.07 10.73 0.02
C VAL A 111 6.55 9.38 -0.52
N ALA A 112 7.59 8.83 0.09
CA ALA A 112 8.09 7.50 -0.26
C ALA A 112 7.06 6.40 0.07
N PRO A 113 6.77 5.47 -0.87
CA PRO A 113 5.97 4.28 -0.57
C PRO A 113 6.63 3.38 0.49
N ILE A 114 5.80 2.63 1.23
CA ILE A 114 6.25 1.62 2.18
C ILE A 114 7.02 0.53 1.43
N ALA A 115 8.27 0.28 1.82
CA ALA A 115 9.20 -0.61 1.14
C ALA A 115 8.90 -2.12 1.38
N TYR A 116 7.70 -2.57 1.01
CA TYR A 116 7.32 -3.98 1.12
C TYR A 116 8.15 -4.88 0.21
N ARG A 117 8.54 -6.04 0.73
CA ARG A 117 9.38 -7.04 0.05
C ARG A 117 8.57 -7.78 -1.02
N PRO A 118 8.95 -7.69 -2.30
CA PRO A 118 8.19 -8.35 -3.37
C PRO A 118 8.35 -9.88 -3.28
N GLN A 119 7.21 -10.59 -3.24
CA GLN A 119 7.13 -12.05 -3.21
C GLN A 119 8.01 -12.72 -4.28
N GLY A 120 7.95 -12.20 -5.52
CA GLY A 120 8.77 -12.63 -6.66
C GLY A 120 10.13 -11.92 -6.78
N GLY A 121 10.65 -11.29 -5.72
CA GLY A 121 11.90 -10.53 -5.72
C GLY A 121 13.16 -11.34 -5.43
N GLY A 122 13.01 -12.54 -4.86
CA GLY A 122 14.13 -13.38 -4.41
C GLY A 122 14.31 -13.42 -2.89
N ASP A 123 13.79 -12.43 -2.14
CA ASP A 123 13.81 -12.39 -0.66
C ASP A 123 13.16 -13.65 -0.04
N TYR A 124 12.21 -14.27 -0.73
CA TYR A 124 11.47 -15.45 -0.27
C TYR A 124 11.99 -16.77 -0.88
N ASP A 125 11.71 -17.88 -0.20
CA ASP A 125 11.93 -19.24 -0.70
C ASP A 125 10.72 -19.78 -1.51
N ARG A 126 10.78 -21.06 -1.93
CA ARG A 126 9.68 -21.71 -2.66
C ARG A 126 8.43 -21.98 -1.81
N SER A 127 8.55 -21.90 -0.49
CA SER A 127 7.48 -22.08 0.50
C SER A 127 6.90 -20.73 0.97
N LEU A 128 7.30 -19.62 0.31
CA LEU A 128 6.94 -18.24 0.64
C LEU A 128 7.41 -17.78 2.03
N ARG A 129 8.43 -18.44 2.59
CA ARG A 129 9.12 -18.00 3.81
C ARG A 129 10.22 -16.99 3.45
N LEU A 130 10.42 -15.98 4.28
CA LEU A 130 11.57 -15.09 4.16
C LEU A 130 12.86 -15.93 4.35
N ARG A 131 13.91 -15.64 3.57
CA ARG A 131 15.18 -16.36 3.70
C ARG A 131 15.96 -15.88 4.94
N PRO A 132 16.63 -16.79 5.67
CA PRO A 132 17.49 -16.41 6.79
C PRO A 132 18.61 -15.44 6.37
N GLY A 133 18.88 -14.46 7.23
CA GLY A 133 19.86 -13.40 6.99
C GLY A 133 19.31 -12.20 6.20
N LEU A 134 17.99 -12.11 6.00
CA LEU A 134 17.31 -10.95 5.41
C LEU A 134 16.42 -10.20 6.40
N GLU A 135 16.24 -10.73 7.60
CA GLU A 135 15.50 -10.14 8.71
C GLU A 135 16.17 -8.83 9.18
N SER A 136 15.40 -7.75 9.29
CA SER A 136 15.87 -6.51 9.94
C SER A 136 16.07 -6.75 11.44
N ALA A 137 17.06 -6.10 12.05
CA ALA A 137 17.41 -6.32 13.46
C ALA A 137 16.21 -6.03 14.39
N GLY A 138 15.78 -7.03 15.16
CA GLY A 138 14.63 -6.93 16.07
C GLY A 138 13.25 -7.03 15.40
N ALA A 139 13.14 -7.09 14.08
CA ALA A 139 11.87 -7.22 13.38
C ALA A 139 11.22 -8.58 13.64
N THR A 140 9.90 -8.60 13.87
CA THR A 140 9.12 -9.83 14.08
C THR A 140 7.77 -9.72 13.38
N GLY A 141 7.03 -10.82 13.27
CA GLY A 141 5.67 -10.82 12.71
C GLY A 141 5.60 -10.17 11.33
N PHE A 142 4.86 -9.06 11.22
CA PHE A 142 4.66 -8.35 9.96
C PHE A 142 5.88 -7.51 9.52
N ASP A 143 6.69 -7.02 10.47
CA ASP A 143 7.80 -6.09 10.20
C ASP A 143 8.88 -6.71 9.28
N LEU A 144 8.99 -8.05 9.32
CA LEU A 144 9.83 -8.87 8.45
C LEU A 144 9.54 -8.68 6.95
N HIS A 145 8.33 -8.27 6.59
CA HIS A 145 7.86 -8.15 5.22
C HIS A 145 8.07 -6.75 4.61
N SER A 146 8.56 -5.80 5.40
CA SER A 146 9.12 -4.52 4.95
C SER A 146 10.65 -4.54 4.91
N ARG A 147 11.23 -3.53 4.25
CA ARG A 147 12.65 -3.18 4.37
C ARG A 147 12.77 -1.91 5.20
N THR A 148 13.35 -2.04 6.39
CA THR A 148 13.64 -0.91 7.28
C THR A 148 15.06 -0.40 6.98
N ASP A 149 15.28 0.00 5.72
CA ASP A 149 16.54 0.61 5.30
C ASP A 149 16.63 2.02 5.93
N SER A 150 17.76 2.32 6.56
CA SER A 150 18.00 3.52 7.41
C SER A 150 18.69 4.66 6.66
#